data_AF-A0A7S7TNL1-F1
#
_entry.id   AF-A0A7S7TNL1-F1
#
_cell.length_a   1.000
_cell.length_b   1.000
_cell.length_c   1.000
_cell.angle_alpha   90.00
_cell.angle_beta   90.00
_cell.angle_gamma   90.00
#
_symmetry.space_group_name_H-M   'P 1'
#
loop_
_entity.id
_entity.type
_entity.pdbx_description
1 polymer ?
#
loop_
_entity_poly.entity_id
_entity_poly.type
_entity_poly.pdbx_seq_one_letter_code
_entity_poly.pdbx_strand_id
1 'polypeptide(L)' 'MVDNVPVKNVVDTVWCLFRAKHRDVDDADSRRYLLERYLQGKWEAHVSEADELTGFGLAYLDRLPKDEC' A
#
# COMPACT_ATOMS: atom_id res chain seq x y z
N MET A 1 -3.57 -22.18 0.74
CA MET A 1 -4.07 -20.78 0.72
C MET A 1 -3.02 -19.98 1.45
N VAL A 2 -2.22 -19.18 0.75
CA VAL A 2 -1.22 -18.32 1.39
C VAL A 2 -2.00 -17.24 2.14
N ASP A 3 -1.78 -17.13 3.44
CA ASP A 3 -2.41 -16.13 4.29
C ASP A 3 -2.16 -14.72 3.73
N ASN A 4 -3.14 -14.18 3.00
CA ASN A 4 -3.17 -12.78 2.52
C ASN A 4 -3.62 -11.80 3.61
N VAL A 5 -3.97 -12.31 4.79
CA VAL A 5 -4.38 -11.53 5.97
C VAL A 5 -3.35 -10.46 6.37
N PRO A 6 -2.03 -10.73 6.41
CA PRO A 6 -1.02 -9.70 6.68
C PRO A 6 -0.96 -8.60 5.61
N VAL A 7 -1.00 -8.93 4.32
CA VAL A 7 -0.86 -7.92 3.24
C VAL A 7 -2.03 -6.94 3.27
N LYS A 8 -3.27 -7.45 3.42
CA LYS A 8 -4.45 -6.58 3.45
C LYS A 8 -4.43 -5.62 4.63
N ASN A 9 -4.01 -6.09 5.81
CA ASN A 9 -3.85 -5.22 6.98
C ASN A 9 -2.77 -4.15 6.78
N VAL A 10 -1.65 -4.49 6.13
CA VAL A 10 -0.60 -3.52 5.80
C VAL A 10 -1.11 -2.49 4.79
N VAL A 11 -1.81 -2.94 3.75
CA VAL A 11 -2.43 -2.05 2.74
C VAL A 11 -3.38 -1.06 3.42
N ASP A 12 -4.30 -1.52 4.27
CA ASP A 12 -5.25 -0.64 4.97
C ASP A 12 -4.52 0.33 5.90
N THR A 13 -3.45 -0.11 6.59
CA THR A 13 -2.64 0.74 7.46
C THR A 13 -1.93 1.85 6.68
N VAL A 14 -1.20 1.47 5.63
CA VAL A 14 -0.48 2.40 4.75
C VAL A 14 -1.46 3.39 4.11
N TRP A 15 -2.61 2.90 3.64
CA TRP A 15 -3.64 3.72 3.01
C TRP A 15 -4.25 4.74 3.96
N CYS A 16 -4.56 4.35 5.20
CA CYS A 16 -5.02 5.27 6.24
C CYS A 16 -3.98 6.36 6.55
N LEU A 17 -2.70 5.99 6.71
CA LEU A 17 -1.63 6.94 6.98
C LEU A 17 -1.43 7.93 5.82
N PHE A 18 -1.51 7.45 4.59
CA PHE A 18 -1.40 8.30 3.40
C PHE A 18 -2.55 9.29 3.31
N ARG A 19 -3.80 8.83 3.45
CA ARG A 19 -4.98 9.72 3.44
C ARG A 19 -5.02 10.71 4.59
N ALA A 20 -4.47 10.36 5.76
CA ALA A 20 -4.33 11.30 6.86
C ALA A 20 -3.45 12.51 6.48
N LYS A 21 -2.48 12.33 5.58
CA LYS A 21 -1.64 13.40 5.02
C LYS A 21 -2.23 14.04 3.76
N HIS A 22 -3.07 13.31 3.02
CA HIS A 22 -3.64 13.73 1.74
C HIS A 22 -5.17 13.68 1.80
N ARG A 23 -5.78 14.73 2.37
CA ARG A 23 -7.25 14.83 2.56
C ARG A 23 -8.05 14.89 1.26
N ASP A 24 -7.39 15.13 0.14
CA ASP A 24 -7.96 15.17 -1.21
C ASP A 24 -8.08 13.79 -1.88
N VAL A 25 -7.54 12.74 -1.27
CA VAL A 25 -7.52 11.38 -1.82
C VAL A 25 -8.76 10.61 -1.39
N ASP A 26 -9.54 10.15 -2.37
CA ASP A 26 -10.76 9.36 -2.15
C ASP A 26 -10.44 7.92 -1.71
N ASP A 27 -11.39 7.24 -1.06
CA ASP A 27 -11.22 5.83 -0.67
C ASP A 27 -11.08 4.89 -1.88
N ALA A 28 -11.69 5.26 -3.01
CA ALA A 28 -11.69 4.52 -4.27
C ALA A 28 -10.61 4.98 -5.27
N ASP A 29 -9.63 5.78 -4.82
CA ASP A 29 -8.51 6.21 -5.66
C ASP A 29 -7.71 5.01 -6.19
N SER A 30 -7.40 5.04 -7.50
CA SER A 30 -6.66 4.01 -8.23
C SER A 30 -5.33 3.64 -7.57
N ARG A 31 -4.71 4.57 -6.82
CA ARG A 31 -3.47 4.34 -6.06
C ARG A 31 -3.59 3.27 -4.98
N ARG A 32 -4.79 3.04 -4.42
CA ARG A 32 -5.01 1.95 -3.44
C ARG A 32 -4.82 0.57 -4.09
N TYR A 33 -5.33 0.40 -5.30
CA TYR A 33 -5.17 -0.84 -6.05
C TYR A 33 -3.71 -1.09 -6.45
N LEU A 34 -3.01 -0.03 -6.89
CA LEU A 34 -1.58 -0.10 -7.20
C LEU A 34 -0.74 -0.48 -5.96
N LEU A 35 -1.06 0.10 -4.80
CA LEU A 35 -0.44 -0.25 -3.52
C LEU A 35 -0.65 -1.73 -3.16
N GLU A 36 -1.89 -2.21 -3.24
CA GLU A 36 -2.21 -3.61 -2.93
C GLU A 36 -1.39 -4.57 -3.79
N ARG A 37 -1.37 -4.34 -5.12
CA ARG A 37 -0.60 -5.14 -6.06
C ARG A 37 0.91 -5.09 -5.78
N TYR A 38 1.44 -3.92 -5.44
CA TYR A 38 2.85 -3.75 -5.13
C TYR A 38 3.25 -4.51 -3.86
N LEU A 39 2.47 -4.38 -2.78
CA LEU A 39 2.73 -5.04 -1.51
C LEU A 39 2.51 -6.56 -1.61
N GLN A 40 1.51 -6.99 -2.38
CA GLN A 40 1.30 -8.40 -2.64
C GLN A 40 2.51 -9.02 -3.39
N GLY A 41 3.03 -8.35 -4.42
CA GLY A 41 4.23 -8.82 -5.11
C GLY A 41 5.46 -8.90 -4.20
N LYS A 42 5.61 -7.96 -3.26
CA LYS A 42 6.69 -7.99 -2.25
C LYS A 42 6.52 -9.13 -1.24
N TRP A 43 5.28 -9.39 -0.82
CA TRP A 43 4.94 -10.48 0.10
C TRP A 43 5.13 -11.86 -0.54
N GLU A 44 4.67 -12.05 -1.78
CA GLU A 44 4.85 -13.29 -2.54
C GLU A 44 6.32 -13.59 -2.80
N ALA A 45 7.14 -12.56 -2.97
CA ALA A 45 8.58 -12.71 -3.06
C ALA A 45 9.26 -13.03 -1.71
N HIS A 46 8.52 -13.09 -0.60
CA HIS A 46 9.01 -13.25 0.78
C HIS A 46 10.15 -12.28 1.14
N VAL A 47 10.15 -11.10 0.51
CA VAL A 47 11.25 -10.14 0.62
C VAL A 47 11.18 -9.36 1.93
N SER A 48 10.03 -9.36 2.63
CA SER A 48 9.77 -8.38 3.68
C SER A 48 8.77 -8.83 4.73
N GLU A 49 9.02 -8.42 5.98
CA GLU A 49 8.07 -8.52 7.09
C GLU A 49 6.99 -7.42 7.01
N ALA A 50 5.92 -7.52 7.81
CA ALA A 50 4.79 -6.59 7.77
C ALA A 50 5.19 -5.11 8.05
N ASP A 51 6.14 -4.89 8.97
CA ASP A 51 6.69 -3.55 9.26
C ASP A 51 7.46 -2.98 8.07
N GLU A 52 8.30 -3.80 7.42
CA GLU A 52 9.04 -3.39 6.23
C GLU A 52 8.10 -3.10 5.07
N LEU A 53 7.05 -3.92 4.88
CA LEU A 53 6.02 -3.68 3.87
C LEU A 53 5.28 -2.36 4.09
N THR A 54 5.07 -1.95 5.35
CA THR A 54 4.47 -0.65 5.67
C THR A 54 5.37 0.49 5.18
N GLY A 55 6.68 0.40 5.43
CA GLY A 55 7.67 1.35 4.93
C GLY A 55 7.73 1.38 3.39
N PHE A 56 7.74 0.21 2.76
CA PHE A 56 7.73 0.10 1.30
C PHE A 56 6.46 0.68 0.68
N GLY A 57 5.30 0.46 1.29
CA GLY A 57 4.03 0.98 0.81
C GLY A 57 3.96 2.51 0.86
N LEU A 58 4.41 3.12 1.96
CA LEU A 58 4.46 4.58 2.08
C LEU A 58 5.44 5.20 1.08
N ALA A 59 6.64 4.63 0.95
CA ALA A 59 7.63 5.11 -0.02
C ALA A 59 7.17 4.94 -1.48
N TYR A 60 6.38 3.91 -1.77
CA TYR A 60 5.77 3.71 -3.08
C TYR A 60 4.72 4.78 -3.39
N LEU A 61 3.82 5.07 -2.44
CA LEU A 61 2.80 6.11 -2.58
C LEU A 61 3.39 7.52 -2.70
N ASP A 62 4.46 7.83 -1.95
CA ASP A 62 5.13 9.13 -2.01
C ASP A 62 5.77 9.39 -3.39
N ARG A 63 6.16 8.33 -4.09
CA ARG A 63 6.73 8.38 -5.44
C ARG A 63 5.69 8.36 -6.55
N LEU A 64 4.45 7.98 -6.25
CA LEU A 64 3.39 7.94 -7.26
C LEU A 64 3.05 9.35 -7.74
N PRO A 65 3.00 9.60 -9.06
CA PRO A 65 2.55 10.87 -9.59
C PRO A 65 1.12 11.15 -9.12
N LYS A 66 0.81 12.43 -8.85
CA LYS A 66 -0.57 12.85 -8.55
C LYS A 66 -1.53 12.63 -9.72
N ASP A 67 -1.00 12.47 -10.94
CA ASP A 67 -1.75 12.25 -12.18
C ASP A 67 -2.13 10.78 -12.44
N GLU A 68 -1.68 9.80 -11.64
CA GLU A 68 -2.07 8.39 -11.80
C GLU A 68 -3.41 8.04 -11.10
N CYS A 69 -4.28 9.04 -10.89
CA CYS A 69 -5.63 8.90 -10.34
C CYS A 69 -6.67 8.49 -11.38
#